data_AF-H1PYA4-F1
#
_entry.id   AF-H1PYA4-F1
#
_cell.length_a   1.000
_cell.length_b   1.000
_cell.length_c   1.000
_cell.angle_alpha   90.00
_cell.angle_beta   90.00
_cell.angle_gamma   90.00
#
_symmetry.space_group_name_H-M   'P 1'
#
loop_
_entity.id
_entity.type
_entity.pdbx_description
1 polymer ?
#
loop_
_entity_poly.entity_id
_entity_poly.type
_entity_poly.pdbx_seq_one_letter_code
_entity_poly.pdbx_strand_id
1 'polypeptide(L)'
;MKGVIFINIKEIIKNIDLNKIMYVIALNEISGNENVICKFSYAGGISGYSFGRSQFDVKHNSKARNFLKEKCRFTTGDIDRLLRLDKEIGDLNNKLKNHREDIDELDKKHIEEMVNYVANLSELPEFEDEKTFVHLVDYHNQFNLSKNGLMHNFIRNKKLLKSNDIYDFKLGLKWGKKAPQNIKRRYLNIENNWK
;
A
#
# COMPACT_ATOMS: atom_id res chain seq x y z
N MET A 1 -18.74 -28.09 -18.55
CA MET A 1 -18.47 -27.22 -17.38
C MET A 1 -16.96 -27.03 -17.28
N LYS A 2 -16.44 -25.85 -17.59
CA LYS A 2 -15.02 -25.56 -17.30
C LYS A 2 -14.90 -25.45 -15.79
N GLY A 3 -14.14 -26.34 -15.16
CA GLY A 3 -13.86 -26.25 -13.73
C GLY A 3 -13.25 -24.89 -13.44
N VAL A 4 -13.76 -24.18 -12.44
CA VAL A 4 -13.15 -22.93 -11.99
C VAL A 4 -11.79 -23.32 -11.42
N ILE A 5 -10.72 -22.80 -12.02
CA ILE A 5 -9.35 -23.00 -11.55
C ILE A 5 -9.18 -22.06 -10.36
N PHE A 6 -8.90 -22.61 -9.18
CA PHE A 6 -8.55 -21.84 -7.98
C PHE A 6 -7.05 -21.97 -7.75
N ILE A 7 -6.44 -20.99 -7.08
CA ILE A 7 -4.99 -20.93 -6.89
C ILE A 7 -4.67 -20.87 -5.39
N ASN A 8 -3.71 -21.69 -4.97
CA ASN A 8 -3.19 -21.65 -3.61
C ASN A 8 -2.22 -20.47 -3.43
N ILE A 9 -2.17 -19.87 -2.25
CA ILE A 9 -1.21 -18.81 -1.92
C ILE A 9 0.25 -19.16 -2.28
N LYS A 10 0.67 -20.42 -2.10
CA LYS A 10 2.03 -20.87 -2.45
C LYS A 10 2.34 -20.77 -3.95
N GLU A 11 1.34 -20.90 -4.81
CA GLU A 11 1.49 -20.78 -6.26
C GLU A 11 1.50 -19.31 -6.68
N ILE A 12 0.67 -18.48 -6.05
CA ILE A 12 0.65 -17.03 -6.26
C ILE A 12 2.02 -16.43 -5.94
N ILE A 13 2.56 -16.70 -4.76
CA ILE A 13 3.81 -16.07 -4.28
C ILE A 13 5.03 -16.43 -5.14
N LYS A 14 5.02 -17.59 -5.80
CA LYS A 14 6.12 -17.99 -6.69
C LYS A 14 6.23 -17.11 -7.94
N ASN A 15 5.11 -16.54 -8.41
CA ASN A 15 5.02 -15.91 -9.72
C ASN A 15 4.62 -14.43 -9.66
N ILE A 16 4.21 -13.94 -8.50
CA ILE A 16 3.64 -12.60 -8.39
C ILE A 16 4.66 -11.50 -8.69
N ASP A 17 4.27 -10.57 -9.55
CA ASP A 17 5.12 -9.44 -9.94
C ASP A 17 4.99 -8.27 -8.94
N LEU A 18 6.02 -8.08 -8.12
CA LEU A 18 6.09 -6.99 -7.14
C LEU A 18 6.05 -5.61 -7.79
N ASN A 19 6.63 -5.43 -8.99
CA ASN A 19 6.60 -4.14 -9.68
C ASN A 19 5.17 -3.81 -10.14
N LYS A 20 4.41 -4.83 -10.55
CA LYS A 20 3.00 -4.67 -10.91
C LYS A 20 2.15 -4.33 -9.68
N ILE A 21 2.41 -4.95 -8.52
CA ILE A 21 1.75 -4.55 -7.26
C ILE A 21 2.08 -3.10 -6.92
N MET A 22 3.36 -2.74 -6.97
CA MET A 22 3.81 -1.37 -6.68
C MET A 22 3.10 -0.35 -7.58
N TYR A 23 2.94 -0.67 -8.87
CA TYR A 23 2.21 0.17 -9.81
C TYR A 23 0.73 0.36 -9.42
N VAL A 24 0.00 -0.71 -9.12
CA VAL A 24 -1.42 -0.57 -8.73
C VAL A 24 -1.61 0.10 -7.38
N ILE A 25 -0.69 -0.10 -6.43
CA ILE A 25 -0.67 0.64 -5.16
C ILE A 25 -0.42 2.13 -5.42
N ALA A 26 0.50 2.49 -6.32
CA ALA A 26 0.74 3.88 -6.68
C ALA A 26 -0.50 4.54 -7.34
N LEU A 27 -1.25 3.82 -8.18
CA LEU A 27 -2.54 4.30 -8.69
C LEU A 27 -3.53 4.59 -7.55
N ASN A 28 -3.48 3.80 -6.49
CA ASN A 28 -4.39 3.91 -5.37
C ASN A 28 -4.01 5.00 -4.38
N GLU A 29 -2.72 5.20 -4.12
CA GLU A 29 -2.21 6.19 -3.17
C GLU A 29 -2.00 7.56 -3.79
N ILE A 30 -1.35 7.62 -4.94
CA ILE A 30 -0.90 8.87 -5.57
C ILE A 30 -1.52 9.10 -6.95
N SER A 31 -2.55 8.35 -7.31
CA SER A 31 -3.22 8.42 -8.63
C SER A 31 -2.23 8.21 -9.80
N GLY A 32 -1.15 7.46 -9.58
CA GLY A 32 -0.09 7.26 -10.58
C GLY A 32 0.74 8.51 -10.88
N ASN A 33 0.62 9.57 -10.08
CA ASN A 33 1.33 10.81 -10.33
C ASN A 33 2.80 10.69 -9.94
N GLU A 34 3.66 10.31 -10.88
CA GLU A 34 5.07 10.12 -10.59
C GLU A 34 5.81 11.37 -10.10
N ASN A 35 5.28 12.56 -10.39
CA ASN A 35 5.88 13.82 -9.96
C ASN A 35 5.84 14.02 -8.44
N VAL A 36 4.96 13.30 -7.73
CA VAL A 36 4.85 13.42 -6.26
C VAL A 36 5.69 12.40 -5.51
N ILE A 37 6.28 11.41 -6.18
CA ILE A 37 7.08 10.35 -5.53
C ILE A 37 8.26 10.95 -4.75
N CYS A 38 8.97 11.89 -5.38
CA CYS A 38 10.14 12.55 -4.78
C CYS A 38 9.81 13.94 -4.25
N LYS A 39 8.59 14.14 -3.76
CA LYS A 39 8.17 15.39 -3.13
C LYS A 39 7.43 15.05 -1.84
N PHE A 40 7.64 15.86 -0.82
CA PHE A 40 6.83 15.80 0.38
C PHE A 40 5.43 16.34 0.10
N SER A 41 4.42 15.55 0.43
CA SER A 41 3.00 15.92 0.39
C SER A 41 2.41 15.93 1.79
N TYR A 42 1.50 16.87 2.08
CA TYR A 42 0.77 16.92 3.33
C TYR A 42 -0.74 16.90 3.06
N ALA A 43 -1.43 15.88 3.58
CA ALA A 43 -2.85 15.66 3.33
C ALA A 43 -3.78 16.38 4.33
N GLY A 44 -3.24 17.12 5.30
CA GLY A 44 -4.03 17.81 6.32
C GLY A 44 -4.37 16.93 7.53
N GLY A 45 -4.98 17.53 8.55
CA GLY A 45 -5.40 16.85 9.77
C GLY A 45 -4.23 16.34 10.63
N ILE A 46 -4.36 15.12 11.16
CA ILE A 46 -3.37 14.54 12.09
C ILE A 46 -2.11 13.97 11.40
N SER A 47 -2.12 13.89 10.06
CA SER A 47 -1.04 13.34 9.23
C SER A 47 0.24 14.18 9.31
N GLY A 48 1.38 13.58 8.94
CA GLY A 48 2.63 14.28 8.68
C GLY A 48 2.84 14.56 7.20
N TYR A 49 4.00 15.15 6.85
CA TYR A 49 4.50 15.06 5.48
C TYR A 49 4.76 13.59 5.11
N SER A 50 4.46 13.21 3.88
CA SER A 50 4.67 11.87 3.31
C SER A 50 5.43 11.94 1.98
N PHE A 51 6.06 10.85 1.56
CA PHE A 51 6.73 10.72 0.25
C PHE A 51 6.64 9.28 -0.30
N GLY A 52 7.08 9.07 -1.53
CA GLY A 52 7.06 7.75 -2.18
C GLY A 52 5.69 7.35 -2.72
N ARG A 53 5.65 6.24 -3.48
CA ARG A 53 4.40 5.66 -3.99
C ARG A 53 3.53 5.16 -2.85
N SER A 54 4.16 4.65 -1.80
CA SER A 54 3.49 4.08 -0.62
C SER A 54 3.13 5.13 0.45
N GLN A 55 3.36 6.43 0.19
CA GLN A 55 3.01 7.52 1.10
C GLN A 55 3.59 7.36 2.51
N PHE A 56 4.91 7.20 2.60
CA PHE A 56 5.64 7.04 3.86
C PHE A 56 5.52 8.28 4.78
N ASP A 57 4.59 8.23 5.74
CA ASP A 57 4.33 9.32 6.69
C ASP A 57 5.52 9.53 7.65
N VAL A 58 6.18 10.68 7.56
CA VAL A 58 7.38 11.03 8.34
C VAL A 58 7.10 11.12 9.85
N LYS A 59 5.88 11.48 10.23
CA LYS A 59 5.48 11.69 11.63
C LYS A 59 5.29 10.35 12.35
N HIS A 60 4.60 9.41 11.72
CA HIS A 60 4.21 8.15 12.36
C HIS A 60 5.08 6.95 11.95
N ASN A 61 5.95 7.10 10.95
CA ASN A 61 6.82 6.02 10.47
C ASN A 61 8.30 6.28 10.80
N SER A 62 8.85 5.54 11.76
CA SER A 62 10.29 5.62 12.09
C SER A 62 11.19 5.11 10.98
N LYS A 63 10.77 4.08 10.21
CA LYS A 63 11.53 3.60 9.04
C LYS A 63 11.68 4.70 7.99
N ALA A 64 10.63 5.49 7.76
CA ALA A 64 10.67 6.64 6.84
C ALA A 64 11.70 7.68 7.29
N ARG A 65 11.72 8.01 8.59
CA ARG A 65 12.72 8.94 9.15
C ARG A 65 14.15 8.39 9.06
N ASN A 66 14.35 7.11 9.34
CA ASN A 66 15.67 6.49 9.23
C ASN A 66 16.16 6.48 7.79
N PHE A 67 15.29 6.14 6.82
CA PHE A 67 15.61 6.23 5.41
C PHE A 67 16.06 7.64 5.00
N LEU A 68 15.30 8.68 5.37
CA LEU A 68 15.67 10.05 5.05
C LEU A 68 17.04 10.44 5.63
N LYS A 69 17.35 10.00 6.85
CA LYS A 69 18.65 10.26 7.50
C LYS A 69 19.80 9.49 6.85
N GLU A 70 19.63 8.19 6.68
CA GLU A 70 20.70 7.27 6.29
C GLU A 70 20.96 7.27 4.78
N LYS A 71 19.90 7.32 3.97
CA LYS A 71 19.99 7.29 2.50
C LYS A 71 19.99 8.68 1.89
N CYS A 72 19.08 9.54 2.34
CA CYS A 72 18.93 10.88 1.78
C CYS A 72 19.76 11.96 2.48
N ARG A 73 20.53 11.60 3.53
CA ARG A 73 21.39 12.49 4.32
C ARG A 73 20.64 13.69 4.94
N PHE A 74 19.36 13.53 5.28
CA PHE A 74 18.58 14.54 5.99
C PHE A 74 19.13 14.71 7.41
N THR A 75 19.35 15.96 7.81
CA THR A 75 19.79 16.28 9.16
C THR A 75 18.63 16.13 10.16
N THR A 76 18.93 16.07 11.45
CA THR A 76 17.88 16.14 12.48
C THR A 76 17.03 17.41 12.33
N GLY A 77 17.64 18.56 11.98
CA GLY A 77 16.92 19.80 11.72
C GLY A 77 15.97 19.72 10.51
N ASP A 78 16.37 19.03 9.44
CA ASP A 78 15.51 18.80 8.26
C ASP A 78 14.28 17.98 8.65
N ILE A 79 14.48 16.90 9.43
CA ILE A 79 13.38 16.04 9.90
C ILE A 79 12.46 16.81 10.84
N ASP A 80 13.01 17.60 11.76
CA ASP A 80 12.23 18.39 12.70
C ASP A 80 11.33 19.43 11.99
N ARG A 81 11.81 20.02 10.88
CA ARG A 81 10.98 20.89 10.03
C ARG A 81 9.79 20.15 9.44
N LEU A 82 9.99 18.93 8.93
CA LEU A 82 8.90 18.08 8.43
C LEU A 82 7.92 17.70 9.55
N LEU A 83 8.41 17.38 10.75
CA LEU A 83 7.57 17.03 11.91
C LEU A 83 6.74 18.22 12.41
N ARG A 84 7.28 19.43 12.33
CA ARG A 84 6.58 20.68 12.68
C ARG A 84 5.68 21.21 11.55
N LEU A 85 5.63 20.52 10.41
CA LEU A 85 4.88 20.95 9.22
C LEU A 85 5.29 22.36 8.75
N ASP A 86 6.60 22.62 8.73
CA ASP A 86 7.16 23.84 8.15
C ASP A 86 6.66 24.00 6.70
N LYS A 87 6.23 25.20 6.32
CA LYS A 87 5.64 25.47 5.00
C LYS A 87 6.71 25.64 3.93
N GLU A 88 7.85 26.19 4.31
CA GLU A 88 8.97 26.47 3.41
C GLU A 88 9.89 25.25 3.37
N ILE A 89 9.53 24.24 2.57
CA ILE A 89 10.30 22.98 2.44
C ILE A 89 10.81 22.73 1.01
N GLY A 90 10.95 23.80 0.22
CA GLY A 90 11.42 23.71 -1.17
C GLY A 90 12.81 23.09 -1.29
N ASP A 91 13.71 23.46 -0.37
CA ASP A 91 15.04 22.89 -0.23
C ASP A 91 15.01 21.38 0.09
N LEU A 92 14.13 20.97 1.00
CA LEU A 92 13.95 19.55 1.37
C LEU A 92 13.40 18.72 0.21
N ASN A 93 12.48 19.29 -0.58
CA ASN A 93 11.99 18.64 -1.80
C ASN A 93 13.09 18.47 -2.85
N ASN A 94 13.94 19.49 -3.05
CA ASN A 94 15.06 19.38 -3.98
C ASN A 94 16.08 18.33 -3.53
N LYS A 95 16.31 18.21 -2.22
CA LYS A 95 17.13 17.13 -1.66
C LYS A 95 16.54 15.76 -1.97
N LEU A 96 15.24 15.56 -1.71
CA LEU A 96 14.55 14.29 -1.92
C LEU A 96 14.54 13.84 -3.39
N LYS A 97 14.43 14.78 -4.35
CA LYS A 97 14.47 14.49 -5.80
C LYS A 97 15.71 13.74 -6.25
N ASN A 98 16.86 13.97 -5.61
CA ASN A 98 18.11 13.32 -5.97
C ASN A 98 18.19 11.86 -5.53
N HIS A 99 17.15 11.34 -4.85
CA HIS A 99 17.11 10.00 -4.27
C HIS A 99 15.99 9.13 -4.87
N ARG A 100 15.62 9.35 -6.14
CA ARG A 100 14.56 8.59 -6.80
C ARG A 100 14.79 7.08 -6.74
N GLU A 101 16.00 6.63 -7.08
CA GLU A 101 16.35 5.21 -7.08
C GLU A 101 16.25 4.60 -5.67
N ASP A 102 16.78 5.29 -4.65
CA ASP A 102 16.66 4.87 -3.25
C ASP A 102 15.18 4.77 -2.81
N ILE A 103 14.32 5.69 -3.26
CA ILE A 103 12.89 5.70 -2.95
C ILE A 103 12.18 4.54 -3.67
N ASP A 104 12.54 4.28 -4.93
CA ASP A 104 12.00 3.17 -5.71
C ASP A 104 12.35 1.82 -5.04
N GLU A 105 13.57 1.67 -4.51
CA GLU A 105 13.98 0.51 -3.71
C GLU A 105 13.20 0.40 -2.39
N LEU A 106 12.99 1.53 -1.69
CA LEU A 106 12.21 1.56 -0.46
C LEU A 106 10.76 1.15 -0.70
N ASP A 107 10.13 1.68 -1.75
CA ASP A 107 8.77 1.31 -2.17
C ASP A 107 8.71 -0.20 -2.47
N LYS A 108 9.64 -0.72 -3.27
CA LYS A 108 9.66 -2.15 -3.63
C LYS A 108 9.81 -3.05 -2.40
N LYS A 109 10.71 -2.71 -1.48
CA LYS A 109 10.87 -3.44 -0.22
C LYS A 109 9.61 -3.39 0.64
N HIS A 110 8.93 -2.25 0.69
CA HIS A 110 7.67 -2.13 1.42
C HIS A 110 6.58 -3.02 0.81
N ILE A 111 6.45 -3.05 -0.52
CA ILE A 111 5.54 -3.96 -1.21
C ILE A 111 5.86 -5.42 -0.90
N GLU A 112 7.13 -5.81 -0.95
CA GLU A 112 7.58 -7.16 -0.59
C GLU A 112 7.23 -7.51 0.86
N GLU A 113 7.46 -6.61 1.82
CA GLU A 113 7.08 -6.79 3.23
C GLU A 113 5.56 -7.01 3.37
N MET A 114 4.73 -6.25 2.66
CA MET A 114 3.26 -6.41 2.70
C MET A 114 2.81 -7.72 2.07
N VAL A 115 3.36 -8.09 0.92
CA VAL A 115 3.06 -9.36 0.24
C VAL A 115 3.40 -10.53 1.15
N ASN A 116 4.61 -10.53 1.72
CA ASN A 116 5.06 -11.57 2.63
C ASN A 116 4.20 -11.61 3.90
N TYR A 117 3.82 -10.46 4.45
CA TYR A 117 2.93 -10.42 5.62
C TYR A 117 1.58 -11.09 5.31
N VAL A 118 0.92 -10.67 4.23
CA VAL A 118 -0.40 -11.20 3.86
C VAL A 118 -0.30 -12.68 3.52
N ALA A 119 0.73 -13.11 2.80
CA ALA A 119 0.94 -14.52 2.43
C ALA A 119 1.17 -15.45 3.62
N ASN A 120 1.73 -14.94 4.72
CA ASN A 120 2.02 -15.71 5.92
C ASN A 120 0.89 -15.70 6.96
N LEU A 121 -0.28 -15.14 6.63
CA LEU A 121 -1.47 -15.31 7.45
C LEU A 121 -1.85 -16.80 7.50
N SER A 122 -2.19 -17.27 8.70
CA SER A 122 -2.65 -18.65 8.89
C SER A 122 -4.08 -18.81 8.37
N GLU A 123 -4.44 -20.01 7.91
CA GLU A 123 -5.83 -20.34 7.54
C GLU A 123 -6.38 -19.47 6.39
N LEU A 124 -5.52 -19.06 5.46
CA LEU A 124 -5.99 -18.40 4.24
C LEU A 124 -6.81 -19.37 3.38
N PRO A 125 -7.93 -18.90 2.79
CA PRO A 125 -8.70 -19.67 1.81
C PRO A 125 -7.94 -19.86 0.50
N GLU A 126 -8.50 -20.66 -0.41
CA GLU A 126 -8.09 -20.61 -1.81
C GLU A 126 -8.51 -19.28 -2.44
N PHE A 127 -7.80 -18.85 -3.47
CA PHE A 127 -8.06 -17.61 -4.19
C PHE A 127 -8.64 -17.93 -5.57
N GLU A 128 -9.60 -17.12 -6.03
CA GLU A 128 -10.12 -17.22 -7.41
C GLU A 128 -9.02 -16.98 -8.43
N ASP A 129 -8.12 -16.04 -8.15
CA ASP A 129 -6.99 -15.68 -8.99
C ASP A 129 -5.93 -14.89 -8.19
N GLU A 130 -4.79 -14.62 -8.83
CA GLU A 130 -3.73 -13.76 -8.29
C GLU A 130 -4.24 -12.34 -7.98
N LYS A 131 -5.17 -11.83 -8.78
CA LYS A 131 -5.76 -10.51 -8.60
C LYS A 131 -6.47 -10.37 -7.25
N THR A 132 -7.18 -11.41 -6.83
CA THR A 132 -7.85 -11.45 -5.52
C THR A 132 -6.84 -11.28 -4.39
N PHE A 133 -5.66 -11.90 -4.50
CA PHE A 133 -4.59 -11.69 -3.52
C PHE A 133 -4.09 -10.23 -3.51
N VAL A 134 -3.95 -9.59 -4.67
CA VAL A 134 -3.57 -8.16 -4.76
C VAL A 134 -4.59 -7.25 -4.07
N HIS A 135 -5.89 -7.54 -4.18
CA HIS A 135 -6.91 -6.80 -3.42
C HIS A 135 -6.74 -6.94 -1.90
N LEU A 136 -6.25 -8.10 -1.43
CA LEU A 136 -5.98 -8.34 -0.01
C LEU A 136 -4.72 -7.60 0.45
N VAL A 137 -3.69 -7.52 -0.41
CA VAL A 137 -2.50 -6.67 -0.19
C VAL A 137 -2.90 -5.19 -0.13
N ASP A 138 -3.75 -4.71 -1.04
CA ASP A 138 -4.29 -3.34 -1.00
C ASP A 138 -5.13 -3.09 0.26
N TYR A 139 -5.90 -4.09 0.72
CA TYR A 139 -6.58 -4.00 2.01
C TYR A 139 -5.58 -3.83 3.16
N HIS A 140 -4.49 -4.61 3.18
CA HIS A 140 -3.47 -4.47 4.21
C HIS A 140 -2.82 -3.09 4.18
N ASN A 141 -2.46 -2.59 2.99
CA ASN A 141 -1.93 -1.23 2.82
C ASN A 141 -2.89 -0.15 3.36
N GLN A 142 -4.19 -0.27 3.07
CA GLN A 142 -5.18 0.75 3.44
C GLN A 142 -5.63 0.69 4.91
N PHE A 143 -5.79 -0.51 5.46
CA PHE A 143 -6.45 -0.73 6.76
C PHE A 143 -5.59 -1.49 7.78
N ASN A 144 -4.33 -1.77 7.45
CA ASN A 144 -3.41 -2.56 8.26
C ASN A 144 -4.02 -3.90 8.70
N LEU A 145 -4.14 -4.84 7.75
CA LEU A 145 -4.63 -6.20 8.02
C LEU A 145 -3.83 -6.78 9.18
N SER A 146 -4.52 -7.21 10.23
CA SER A 146 -3.92 -7.88 11.38
C SER A 146 -4.37 -9.33 11.50
N LYS A 147 -3.46 -10.20 11.94
CA LYS A 147 -3.81 -11.57 12.36
C LYS A 147 -4.90 -11.52 13.43
N ASN A 148 -5.94 -12.33 13.24
CA ASN A 148 -7.16 -12.37 14.06
C ASN A 148 -7.96 -11.07 14.08
N GLY A 149 -7.65 -10.11 13.21
CA GLY A 149 -8.45 -8.90 12.99
C GLY A 149 -9.71 -9.18 12.18
N LEU A 150 -10.51 -8.12 11.95
CA LEU A 150 -11.82 -8.23 11.30
C LEU A 150 -11.76 -8.92 9.92
N MET A 151 -10.86 -8.46 9.04
CA MET A 151 -10.70 -9.05 7.70
C MET A 151 -10.16 -10.49 7.78
N HIS A 152 -9.18 -10.76 8.64
CA HIS A 152 -8.62 -12.11 8.79
C HIS A 152 -9.69 -13.12 9.24
N ASN A 153 -10.50 -12.75 10.25
CA ASN A 153 -11.60 -13.60 10.72
C ASN A 153 -12.70 -13.77 9.67
N PHE A 154 -12.92 -12.77 8.81
CA PHE A 154 -13.88 -12.87 7.71
C PHE A 154 -13.40 -13.85 6.63
N ILE A 155 -12.15 -13.74 6.17
CA ILE A 155 -11.65 -14.55 5.05
C ILE A 155 -11.34 -15.99 5.45
N ARG A 156 -10.89 -16.27 6.68
CA ARG A 156 -10.53 -17.63 7.11
C ARG A 156 -11.71 -18.61 7.11
N ASN A 157 -12.93 -18.10 7.20
CA ASN A 157 -14.15 -18.90 7.19
C ASN A 157 -14.64 -19.19 5.76
N LYS A 158 -13.98 -18.66 4.73
CA LYS A 158 -14.33 -18.91 3.33
C LYS A 158 -13.58 -20.13 2.82
N LYS A 159 -14.20 -20.86 1.90
CA LYS A 159 -13.48 -21.89 1.12
C LYS A 159 -12.68 -21.25 -0.01
N LEU A 160 -13.30 -20.28 -0.68
CA LEU A 160 -12.76 -19.54 -1.81
C LEU A 160 -12.97 -18.05 -1.55
N LEU A 161 -11.92 -17.26 -1.73
CA LEU A 161 -11.96 -15.80 -1.69
C LEU A 161 -12.00 -15.24 -3.12
N LYS A 162 -12.86 -14.23 -3.31
CA LYS A 162 -12.97 -13.46 -4.56
C LYS A 162 -12.66 -11.99 -4.32
N SER A 163 -12.28 -11.26 -5.38
CA SER A 163 -12.05 -9.81 -5.28
C SER A 163 -13.29 -9.06 -4.77
N ASN A 164 -14.49 -9.47 -5.19
CA ASN A 164 -15.76 -8.90 -4.72
C ASN A 164 -16.00 -9.08 -3.22
N ASP A 165 -15.55 -10.19 -2.62
CA ASP A 165 -15.69 -10.39 -1.17
C ASP A 165 -14.94 -9.31 -0.38
N ILE A 166 -13.74 -8.96 -0.85
CA ILE A 166 -12.90 -7.93 -0.24
C ILE A 166 -13.50 -6.54 -0.47
N TYR A 167 -14.01 -6.28 -1.68
CA TYR A 167 -14.69 -5.05 -2.03
C TYR A 167 -15.92 -4.78 -1.14
N ASP A 168 -16.83 -5.76 -1.04
CA ASP A 168 -18.05 -5.66 -0.25
C ASP A 168 -17.73 -5.53 1.25
N PHE A 169 -16.73 -6.28 1.73
CA PHE A 169 -16.24 -6.13 3.09
C PHE A 169 -15.75 -4.70 3.37
N LYS A 170 -14.93 -4.11 2.48
CA LYS A 170 -14.45 -2.73 2.60
C LYS A 170 -15.60 -1.73 2.66
N LEU A 171 -16.63 -1.90 1.83
CA LEU A 171 -17.84 -1.06 1.84
C LEU A 171 -18.61 -1.13 3.17
N GLY A 172 -18.55 -2.26 3.87
CA GLY A 172 -19.16 -2.43 5.19
C GLY A 172 -18.47 -1.65 6.32
N LEU A 173 -17.19 -1.28 6.15
CA LEU A 173 -16.41 -0.55 7.16
C LEU A 173 -16.86 0.90 7.30
N LYS A 174 -16.61 1.50 8.47
CA LYS A 174 -16.93 2.92 8.75
C LYS A 174 -16.38 3.86 7.67
N TRP A 175 -15.15 3.64 7.22
CA TRP A 175 -14.55 4.45 6.15
C TRP A 175 -15.17 4.15 4.78
N GLY A 176 -15.42 2.88 4.46
CA GLY A 176 -16.06 2.49 3.20
C GLY A 176 -17.46 3.06 3.03
N LYS A 177 -18.24 3.15 4.12
CA LYS A 177 -19.55 3.83 4.13
C LYS A 177 -19.44 5.34 3.92
N LYS A 178 -18.36 5.97 4.38
CA LYS A 178 -18.13 7.42 4.23
C LYS A 178 -17.59 7.81 2.86
N ALA A 179 -16.76 6.96 2.26
CA ALA A 179 -16.11 7.21 0.97
C ALA A 179 -16.20 6.00 0.02
N PRO A 180 -17.42 5.52 -0.30
CA PRO A 180 -17.61 4.33 -1.14
C PRO A 180 -17.00 4.49 -2.54
N GLN A 181 -17.00 5.72 -3.07
CA GLN A 181 -16.35 6.08 -4.33
C GLN A 181 -14.84 5.82 -4.31
N ASN A 182 -14.18 6.01 -3.16
CA ASN A 182 -12.75 5.73 -3.04
C ASN A 182 -12.49 4.21 -3.03
N ILE A 183 -13.34 3.44 -2.34
CA ILE A 183 -13.26 1.97 -2.37
C ILE A 183 -13.46 1.44 -3.79
N LYS A 184 -14.48 1.94 -4.51
CA LYS A 184 -14.76 1.60 -5.90
C LYS A 184 -13.61 1.96 -6.84
N ARG A 185 -13.05 3.16 -6.71
CA ARG A 185 -11.88 3.58 -7.49
C ARG A 185 -10.69 2.64 -7.30
N ARG A 186 -10.34 2.32 -6.05
CA ARG A 186 -9.22 1.43 -5.74
C ARG A 186 -9.43 0.02 -6.29
N TYR A 187 -10.65 -0.50 -6.15
CA TYR A 187 -11.03 -1.78 -6.72
C TYR A 187 -10.86 -1.78 -8.25
N LEU A 188 -11.43 -0.79 -8.93
CA LEU A 188 -11.36 -0.68 -10.40
C LEU A 188 -9.93 -0.45 -10.91
N ASN A 189 -9.08 0.27 -10.17
CA ASN A 189 -7.68 0.43 -10.51
C ASN A 189 -6.96 -0.93 -10.57
N ILE A 190 -7.20 -1.82 -9.61
CA ILE A 190 -6.63 -3.18 -9.63
C ILE A 190 -7.28 -3.99 -10.76
N GLU A 191 -8.62 -3.97 -10.88
CA GLU A 191 -9.32 -4.75 -11.91
C GLU A 191 -8.87 -4.44 -13.34
N ASN A 192 -8.69 -3.15 -13.65
CA ASN A 192 -8.38 -2.68 -15.00
C ASN A 192 -6.89 -2.80 -15.36
N ASN A 193 -6.00 -2.79 -14.36
CA ASN A 193 -4.54 -2.78 -14.57
C ASN A 193 -3.86 -4.10 -14.20
N TRP A 194 -4.60 -5.04 -13.62
CA TRP A 194 -4.13 -6.41 -13.37
C TRP A 194 -4.66 -7.37 -14.44
N LYS A 195 -4.01 -7.35 -15.61
CA LYS A 195 -4.28 -8.26 -16.73
C LYS A 195 -3.35 -9.46 -16.75
#